data_AF-A0A7J7RM07-F1
#
_entry.id   AF-A0A7J7RM07-F1
#
_cell.length_a   1.000
_cell.length_b   1.000
_cell.length_c   1.000
_cell.angle_alpha   90.00
_cell.angle_beta   90.00
_cell.angle_gamma   90.00
#
_symmetry.space_group_name_H-M   'P 1'
#
loop_
_entity.id
_entity.type
_entity.pdbx_description
1 polymer ?
#
loop_
_entity_poly.entity_id
_entity_poly.type
_entity_poly.pdbx_seq_one_letter_code
_entity_poly.pdbx_strand_id
1 'polypeptide(L)'
;MRCRRLALGLGFCLLVGTVLCTLWAYADSWLPFSYIPYYLPCPEIFNMKLQFRGEKPFQPVARSQYPQPKLLEQRPTELLTLTPWLAPIVSEGTFDPELLRLIYQPLNLTVGLTVFAVGK
;
A
#
# COMPACT_ATOMS: atom_id res chain seq x y z
N MET A 1 -64.27 12.71 17.46
CA MET A 1 -63.20 13.73 17.26
C MET A 1 -61.80 13.32 17.73
N ARG A 2 -61.64 12.27 18.56
CA ARG A 2 -60.34 11.81 19.10
C ARG A 2 -59.42 11.18 18.05
N CYS A 3 -59.95 10.37 17.14
CA CYS A 3 -59.15 9.72 16.08
C CYS A 3 -58.53 10.71 15.06
N ARG A 4 -59.22 11.82 14.75
CA ARG A 4 -58.70 12.84 13.82
C ARG A 4 -57.50 13.60 14.41
N ARG A 5 -57.49 13.85 15.73
CA ARG A 5 -56.34 14.45 16.42
C ARG A 5 -55.15 13.49 16.52
N LEU A 6 -55.41 12.20 16.74
CA LEU A 6 -54.38 11.16 16.75
C LEU A 6 -53.77 10.95 15.36
N ALA A 7 -54.58 10.93 14.30
CA ALA A 7 -54.09 10.82 12.93
C ALA A 7 -53.22 12.02 12.51
N LEU A 8 -53.59 13.24 12.91
CA LEU A 8 -52.78 14.44 12.68
C LEU A 8 -51.47 14.42 13.46
N GLY A 9 -51.49 13.97 14.72
CA GLY A 9 -50.28 13.81 15.53
C GLY A 9 -49.32 12.77 14.95
N LEU A 10 -49.86 11.64 14.49
CA LEU A 10 -49.06 10.57 13.88
C LEU A 10 -48.46 10.99 12.54
N GLY A 11 -49.22 11.74 11.73
CA GLY A 11 -48.71 12.36 10.50
C GLY A 11 -47.57 13.35 10.77
N PHE A 12 -47.69 14.18 11.82
CA PHE A 12 -46.62 15.11 12.22
C PHE A 12 -45.36 14.36 12.68
N CYS A 13 -45.50 13.31 13.50
CA CYS A 13 -44.36 12.50 13.94
C CYS A 13 -43.63 11.83 12.77
N LEU A 14 -44.36 11.33 11.77
CA LEU A 14 -43.75 10.74 10.58
C LEU A 14 -42.97 11.77 9.77
N LEU A 15 -43.49 12.99 9.60
CA LEU A 15 -42.80 14.07 8.91
C LEU A 15 -41.54 14.54 9.64
N VAL A 16 -41.59 14.65 10.97
CA VAL A 16 -40.40 15.01 11.76
C VAL A 16 -39.35 13.91 11.68
N GLY A 17 -39.76 12.64 11.75
CA GLY A 17 -38.86 11.50 11.63
C GLY A 17 -38.16 11.44 10.27
N THR A 18 -38.89 11.67 9.17
CA THR A 18 -38.28 11.67 7.82
C THR A 18 -37.30 12.83 7.65
N VAL A 19 -37.62 14.03 8.14
CA VAL A 19 -36.72 15.20 8.10
C VAL A 19 -35.46 14.96 8.93
N LEU A 20 -35.59 14.35 10.11
CA LEU A 20 -34.43 14.04 10.96
C LEU A 20 -33.54 12.98 10.33
N CYS A 21 -34.12 11.93 9.73
CA CYS A 21 -33.37 10.91 9.00
C CYS A 21 -32.62 11.47 7.79
N THR A 22 -33.26 12.35 6.99
CA THR A 22 -32.60 12.95 5.83
C THR A 22 -31.49 13.92 6.25
N LEU A 23 -31.68 14.68 7.33
CA LEU A 23 -30.62 15.52 7.93
C LEU A 23 -29.44 14.68 8.43
N TRP A 24 -29.70 13.54 9.07
CA TRP A 24 -28.64 12.66 9.54
C TRP A 24 -27.87 12.02 8.37
N ALA A 25 -28.56 11.51 7.35
CA ALA A 25 -27.93 10.99 6.13
C ALA A 25 -27.13 12.07 5.37
N TYR A 26 -27.62 13.30 5.38
CA TYR A 26 -26.90 14.45 4.83
C TYR A 26 -25.65 14.77 5.65
N ALA A 27 -25.72 14.76 6.98
CA ALA A 27 -24.56 14.97 7.85
C ALA A 27 -23.50 13.88 7.70
N ASP A 28 -23.90 12.61 7.61
CA ASP A 28 -22.99 11.48 7.38
C ASP A 28 -22.32 11.56 5.98
N SER A 29 -23.04 12.03 4.96
CA SER A 29 -22.45 12.27 3.63
C SER A 29 -21.63 13.56 3.52
N TRP A 30 -21.84 14.52 4.42
CA TRP A 30 -21.11 15.80 4.52
C TRP A 30 -19.88 15.76 5.42
N LEU A 31 -19.62 14.65 6.09
CA LEU A 31 -18.30 14.32 6.62
C LEU A 31 -17.59 13.44 5.58
N PRO A 32 -17.09 13.99 4.45
CA PRO A 32 -15.98 13.33 3.83
C PRO A 32 -14.90 13.39 4.89
N PHE A 33 -14.65 12.25 5.54
CA PHE A 33 -13.41 11.98 6.23
C PHE A 33 -12.32 12.14 5.17
N SER A 34 -11.95 13.38 4.91
CA SER A 34 -10.81 13.77 4.11
C SER A 34 -9.63 13.46 5.00
N TYR A 35 -9.35 12.16 5.13
CA TYR A 35 -8.08 11.68 5.62
C TYR A 35 -7.08 12.06 4.53
N ILE A 36 -6.67 13.34 4.53
CA ILE A 36 -5.48 13.77 3.82
C ILE A 36 -4.38 12.99 4.54
N PRO A 37 -3.73 12.02 3.89
CA PRO A 37 -2.63 11.32 4.50
C PRO A 37 -1.57 12.40 4.71
N TYR A 38 -1.30 12.75 5.96
CA TYR A 38 -0.15 13.58 6.29
C TYR A 38 1.08 12.74 5.99
N TYR A 39 1.53 12.76 4.74
CA TYR A 39 2.82 12.19 4.38
C TYR A 39 3.86 13.03 5.08
N LEU A 40 4.56 12.42 6.03
CA LEU A 40 5.71 13.06 6.63
C LEU A 40 6.72 13.31 5.50
N PRO A 41 7.25 14.55 5.39
CA PRO A 41 8.27 14.85 4.39
C PRO A 41 9.43 13.88 4.64
N CYS A 42 9.80 13.14 3.60
CA CYS A 42 10.94 12.23 3.66
C CYS A 42 12.17 13.04 4.09
N PRO A 43 12.81 12.73 5.24
CA PRO A 43 13.96 13.48 5.71
C PRO A 43 15.06 13.51 4.64
N GLU A 44 15.74 14.64 4.48
CA GLU A 44 16.79 14.83 3.45
C GLU A 44 17.92 13.79 3.55
N ILE A 45 18.13 13.20 4.73
CA ILE A 45 19.08 12.10 4.97
C ILE A 45 18.76 10.87 4.08
N PHE A 46 17.49 10.65 3.75
CA PHE A 46 17.04 9.57 2.86
C PHE A 46 16.93 10.00 1.40
N ASN A 47 17.28 11.24 1.08
CA ASN A 47 17.40 11.69 -0.30
C ASN A 47 18.69 11.12 -0.92
N MET A 48 18.79 9.79 -0.93
CA MET A 48 19.81 9.07 -1.68
C MET A 48 19.37 9.12 -3.14
N LYS A 49 19.81 10.15 -3.85
CA LYS A 49 19.70 10.18 -5.30
C LYS A 49 20.49 8.98 -5.80
N LEU A 50 19.78 7.93 -6.26
CA LEU A 50 20.39 6.86 -7.05
C LEU A 50 20.94 7.53 -8.30
N GLN A 51 22.20 7.96 -8.23
CA GLN A 51 22.98 8.29 -9.39
C GLN A 51 23.07 6.96 -10.13
N PHE A 52 22.20 6.76 -11.12
CA PHE A 52 22.41 5.78 -12.16
C PHE A 52 23.70 6.20 -12.85
N ARG A 53 24.82 5.84 -12.24
CA ARG A 53 26.16 6.09 -12.74
C ARG A 53 26.21 5.28 -14.02
N GLY A 54 26.09 5.99 -15.14
CA GLY A 54 26.18 5.42 -16.49
C GLY A 54 27.24 4.35 -16.49
N GLU A 55 26.80 3.16 -16.91
CA GLU A 55 27.50 1.89 -16.94
C GLU A 55 29.02 2.03 -16.83
N LYS A 56 29.57 1.81 -15.63
CA LYS A 56 30.75 0.96 -15.62
C LYS A 56 30.21 -0.40 -16.02
N PRO A 57 30.67 -1.03 -17.12
CA PRO A 57 30.19 -2.35 -17.50
C PRO A 57 30.25 -3.21 -16.24
N PHE A 58 29.09 -3.77 -15.87
CA PHE A 58 28.99 -4.68 -14.74
C PHE A 58 30.18 -5.63 -14.87
N GLN A 59 31.14 -5.52 -13.94
CA GLN A 59 32.17 -6.53 -13.82
C GLN A 59 31.38 -7.83 -13.72
N PRO A 60 31.54 -8.78 -14.66
CA PRO A 60 30.78 -10.00 -14.64
C PRO A 60 30.94 -10.57 -13.24
N VAL A 61 29.84 -10.61 -12.47
CA VAL A 61 29.84 -11.15 -11.11
C VAL A 61 30.60 -12.45 -11.20
N ALA A 62 31.79 -12.51 -10.59
CA ALA A 62 32.83 -13.48 -10.90
C ALA A 62 32.20 -14.87 -10.96
N ARG A 63 31.93 -15.35 -12.20
CA ARG A 63 31.05 -16.48 -12.56
C ARG A 63 30.37 -17.10 -11.33
N SER A 64 29.40 -16.39 -10.75
CA SER A 64 28.77 -16.86 -9.52
C SER A 64 28.15 -18.22 -9.81
N GLN A 65 28.54 -19.23 -9.03
CA GLN A 65 27.93 -20.55 -9.08
C GLN A 65 26.56 -20.45 -8.40
N TYR A 66 25.58 -19.88 -9.10
CA TYR A 66 24.18 -19.95 -8.67
C TYR A 66 23.48 -21.11 -9.40
N PRO A 67 22.50 -21.75 -8.75
CA PRO A 67 21.71 -22.79 -9.40
C PRO A 67 21.06 -22.23 -10.68
N GLN A 68 21.14 -22.98 -11.78
CA GLN A 68 20.49 -22.57 -13.02
C GLN A 68 18.97 -22.43 -12.79
N PRO A 69 18.36 -21.30 -13.17
CA PRO A 69 16.92 -21.12 -13.04
C PRO A 69 16.20 -22.14 -13.94
N LYS A 70 15.26 -22.86 -13.37
CA LYS A 70 14.50 -23.88 -14.08
C LYS A 70 13.26 -23.22 -14.69
N LEU A 71 13.28 -23.02 -16.01
CA LEU A 71 12.18 -22.35 -16.73
C LEU A 71 10.90 -23.19 -16.76
N LEU A 72 11.06 -24.51 -16.95
CA LEU A 72 9.94 -25.44 -17.13
C LEU A 72 9.44 -26.06 -15.82
N GLU A 73 10.25 -26.02 -14.76
CA GLU A 73 9.78 -26.34 -13.41
C GLU A 73 9.24 -25.06 -12.78
N GLN A 74 8.05 -24.62 -13.22
CA GLN A 74 7.27 -23.74 -12.36
C GLN A 74 6.98 -24.51 -11.08
N ARG A 75 7.64 -24.16 -9.98
CA ARG A 75 7.18 -24.59 -8.65
C ARG A 75 5.72 -24.17 -8.57
N PRO A 76 4.78 -25.09 -8.27
CA PRO A 76 3.39 -24.73 -8.01
C PRO A 76 3.40 -23.75 -6.83
N THR A 77 3.40 -22.47 -7.15
CA THR A 77 3.40 -21.41 -6.16
C THR A 77 1.95 -21.01 -6.09
N GLU A 78 1.30 -21.28 -4.97
CA GLU A 78 -0.09 -20.85 -4.73
C GLU A 78 -0.23 -19.31 -4.82
N LEU A 79 0.90 -18.60 -4.77
CA LEU A 79 1.01 -17.15 -4.79
C LEU A 79 1.44 -16.61 -6.16
N LEU A 80 0.85 -15.48 -6.55
CA LEU A 80 1.26 -14.70 -7.72
C LEU A 80 2.69 -14.17 -7.54
N THR A 81 3.54 -14.35 -8.56
CA THR A 81 4.94 -13.89 -8.55
C THR A 81 5.16 -12.56 -9.30
N LEU A 82 4.19 -12.14 -10.12
CA LEU A 82 4.22 -10.91 -10.91
C LEU A 82 2.88 -10.18 -10.85
N THR A 83 2.93 -8.85 -10.86
CA THR A 83 1.74 -8.01 -11.08
C THR A 83 1.41 -7.88 -12.57
N PRO A 84 0.19 -7.44 -12.96
CA PRO A 84 -0.17 -7.19 -14.36
C PRO A 84 0.71 -6.16 -15.08
N TRP A 85 1.39 -5.29 -14.33
CA TRP A 85 2.34 -4.30 -14.87
C TRP A 85 3.80 -4.76 -14.78
N LEU A 86 4.05 -6.07 -14.67
CA LEU A 86 5.37 -6.72 -14.71
C LEU A 86 6.30 -6.35 -13.54
N ALA A 87 5.75 -5.96 -12.38
CA ALA A 87 6.56 -5.82 -11.17
C ALA A 87 6.68 -7.16 -10.42
N PRO A 88 7.88 -7.55 -9.95
CA PRO A 88 8.07 -8.77 -9.15
C PRO A 88 7.43 -8.66 -7.77
N ILE A 89 6.67 -9.68 -7.39
CA ILE A 89 6.15 -9.87 -6.04
C ILE A 89 7.18 -10.72 -5.27
N VAL A 90 7.82 -10.11 -4.27
CA VAL A 90 8.89 -10.75 -3.50
C VAL A 90 8.29 -11.67 -2.44
N SER A 91 8.47 -12.98 -2.63
CA SER A 91 8.08 -14.01 -1.67
C SER A 91 9.13 -15.11 -1.56
N GLU A 92 8.98 -16.01 -0.59
CA GLU A 92 9.93 -17.09 -0.36
C GLU A 92 10.13 -17.94 -1.62
N GLY A 93 11.39 -18.13 -2.02
CA GLY A 93 11.76 -18.88 -3.22
C GLY A 93 11.64 -18.13 -4.56
N THR A 94 11.25 -16.84 -4.57
CA THR A 94 11.23 -16.00 -5.79
C THR A 94 12.55 -15.28 -6.08
N PHE A 95 13.48 -15.29 -5.13
CA PHE A 95 14.78 -14.64 -5.26
C PHE A 95 15.89 -15.51 -4.64
N ASP A 96 17.13 -15.27 -5.09
CA ASP A 96 18.34 -15.84 -4.50
C ASP A 96 19.05 -14.75 -3.68
N PRO A 97 19.09 -14.84 -2.34
CA PRO A 97 19.69 -13.80 -1.49
C PRO A 97 21.20 -13.66 -1.71
N GLU A 98 21.91 -14.74 -2.03
CA GLU A 98 23.35 -14.70 -2.28
C GLU A 98 23.65 -13.95 -3.59
N LEU A 99 22.85 -14.22 -4.63
CA LEU A 99 22.95 -13.49 -5.89
C LEU A 99 22.69 -11.99 -5.72
N LEU A 100 21.62 -11.62 -4.98
CA LEU A 100 21.32 -10.22 -4.69
C LEU A 100 22.46 -9.56 -3.89
N ARG A 101 23.00 -10.25 -2.89
CA ARG A 101 24.14 -9.75 -2.11
C ARG A 101 25.35 -9.48 -3.00
N LEU A 102 25.69 -10.42 -3.88
CA LEU A 102 26.83 -10.27 -4.80
C LEU A 102 26.65 -9.09 -5.77
N ILE A 103 25.43 -8.82 -6.22
CA ILE A 103 25.12 -7.71 -7.12
C ILE A 103 25.20 -6.36 -6.39
N TYR A 104 24.64 -6.28 -5.18
CA TYR A 104 24.48 -5.01 -4.47
C TYR A 104 25.64 -4.65 -3.54
N GLN A 105 26.43 -5.62 -3.07
CA GLN A 105 27.59 -5.38 -2.20
C GLN A 105 28.63 -4.41 -2.79
N PRO A 106 29.02 -4.50 -4.08
CA PRO A 106 29.98 -3.57 -4.69
C PRO A 106 29.47 -2.14 -4.80
N LEU A 107 28.16 -1.93 -4.67
CA LEU A 107 27.53 -0.62 -4.80
C LEU A 107 27.55 0.19 -3.50
N ASN A 108 27.99 -0.40 -2.38
CA ASN A 108 28.04 0.25 -1.05
C ASN A 108 26.71 0.94 -0.69
N LEU A 109 25.59 0.26 -0.94
CA LEU A 109 24.26 0.80 -0.66
C LEU A 109 24.05 1.00 0.84
N THR A 110 23.46 2.13 1.22
CA THR A 110 22.98 2.39 2.57
C THR A 110 21.45 2.32 2.57
N VAL A 111 20.89 1.36 3.29
CA VAL A 111 19.42 1.21 3.42
C VAL A 111 18.97 1.96 4.65
N GLY A 112 18.21 3.03 4.43
CA GLY A 112 17.60 3.80 5.49
C GLY A 112 16.29 3.18 5.97
N LEU A 113 16.10 3.05 7.29
CA LEU A 113 14.84 2.62 7.89
C LEU A 113 14.27 3.76 8.72
N THR A 114 13.04 4.18 8.40
CA THR A 114 12.28 5.14 9.20
C THR A 114 11.20 4.41 9.99
N VAL A 115 11.19 4.58 11.31
CA VAL A 115 10.18 3.99 12.21
C VAL A 115 9.59 5.11 13.06
N PHE A 116 8.26 5.15 13.15
CA PHE A 116 7.53 6.10 14.00
C PHE A 116 7.00 5.37 15.23
N ALA A 117 7.29 5.89 16.41
CA ALA A 117 6.74 5.42 17.67
C ALA A 117 5.96 6.58 18.32
N VAL A 118 4.66 6.66 18.02
CA VAL A 118 3.78 7.74 18.48
C VAL A 118 2.84 7.20 19.55
N GLY A 119 2.87 7.80 20.75
CA GLY A 119 1.95 7.45 21.84
C GLY A 119 2.12 6.04 22.41
N LYS A 120 1.07 5.55 23.07
CA LYS A 120 0.86 4.15 23.50
C LYS A 120 -0.54 3.73 23.07
#